data_AF-A0A7Y5DHV0-F1
#
_entry.id   AF-A0A7Y5DHV0-F1
#
_cell.length_a   1.000
_cell.length_b   1.000
_cell.length_c   1.000
_cell.angle_alpha   90.00
_cell.angle_beta   90.00
_cell.angle_gamma   90.00
#
_symmetry.space_group_name_H-M   'P 1'
#
loop_
_entity.id
_entity.type
_entity.pdbx_description
1 polymer ?
#
loop_
_entity_poly.entity_id
_entity_poly.type
_entity_poly.pdbx_seq_one_letter_code
_entity_poly.pdbx_strand_id
1 'polypeptide(L)'
;MAGDAARVRVFGSRLDDTQRGGDLDLLLELFEPVAAPALLAARFSALVSRQMQGRKVDVLLSAPNLLRLPIHDIAFQEGQLL
;
A
#
# COMPACT_ATOMS: atom_id res chain seq x y z
N MET A 1 9.10 5.34 -11.86
CA MET A 1 7.82 5.58 -11.16
C MET A 1 6.91 4.48 -11.63
N ALA A 2 6.16 3.82 -10.75
CA ALA A 2 5.21 2.80 -11.19
C ALA A 2 4.34 3.45 -12.27
N GLY A 3 4.40 2.94 -13.50
CA GLY A 3 3.70 3.54 -14.65
C GLY A 3 2.19 3.54 -14.41
N ASP A 4 1.42 4.06 -15.36
CA ASP A 4 -0.07 4.15 -15.37
C ASP A 4 -0.83 2.82 -15.12
N ALA A 5 -0.13 1.75 -14.75
CA ALA A 5 -0.59 0.41 -14.44
C ALA A 5 -0.39 0.03 -12.95
N ALA A 6 -0.43 0.99 -12.02
CA ALA A 6 -0.42 0.70 -10.58
C ALA A 6 -1.62 1.36 -9.89
N ARG A 7 -2.32 0.58 -9.07
CA ARG A 7 -3.44 1.06 -8.25
C ARG A 7 -3.04 1.11 -6.79
N VAL A 8 -3.49 2.14 -6.09
CA VAL A 8 -3.25 2.29 -4.66
C VAL A 8 -4.57 2.25 -3.93
N ARG A 9 -4.68 1.40 -2.92
CA ARG A 9 -5.82 1.38 -2.01
C ARG A 9 -5.36 1.69 -0.60
N VAL A 10 -6.14 2.46 0.13
CA VAL A 10 -6.02 2.60 1.58
C VAL A 10 -6.92 1.55 2.20
N PHE A 11 -6.38 0.77 3.14
CA PHE A 11 -7.17 -0.20 3.90
C PHE A 11 -6.78 -0.17 5.38
N GLY A 12 -7.42 -1.00 6.19
CA GLY A 12 -7.13 -1.07 7.63
C GLY A 12 -7.98 -0.13 8.49
N SER A 13 -7.84 -0.28 9.81
CA SER A 13 -8.78 0.17 10.83
C SER A 13 -8.85 1.68 11.09
N ARG A 14 -8.19 2.50 10.26
CA ARG A 14 -8.05 3.95 10.49
C ARG A 14 -8.65 4.83 9.39
N LEU A 15 -9.69 4.35 8.71
CA LEU A 15 -10.61 5.23 7.94
C LEU A 15 -11.30 6.30 8.80
N ASP A 16 -11.09 6.28 10.12
CA ASP A 16 -11.58 7.25 11.08
C ASP A 16 -10.49 8.29 11.42
N ASP A 17 -10.62 9.49 10.85
CA ASP A 17 -9.73 10.66 11.01
C ASP A 17 -9.56 11.13 12.47
N THR A 18 -10.34 10.56 13.39
CA THR A 18 -10.33 10.90 14.82
C THR A 18 -9.15 10.27 15.58
N GLN A 19 -8.53 9.20 15.06
CA GLN A 19 -7.37 8.56 15.67
C GLN A 19 -6.06 9.22 15.22
N ARG A 20 -5.80 10.41 15.74
CA ARG A 20 -4.54 11.15 15.59
C ARG A 20 -3.35 10.27 16.03
N GLY A 21 -2.55 9.81 15.08
CA GLY A 21 -1.23 9.21 15.34
C GLY A 21 -0.94 7.83 14.73
N GLY A 22 -1.83 7.29 13.90
CA GLY A 22 -1.67 5.93 13.38
C GLY A 22 -0.87 5.75 12.09
N ASP A 23 -0.17 4.61 12.01
CA ASP A 23 0.29 3.92 10.79
C ASP A 23 -0.84 3.81 9.75
N LEU A 24 -0.53 4.14 8.49
CA LEU A 24 -1.43 4.04 7.33
C LEU A 24 -1.11 2.78 6.52
N ASP A 25 -2.07 1.88 6.34
CA ASP A 25 -1.90 0.68 5.53
C ASP A 25 -2.31 0.93 4.08
N LEU A 26 -1.37 0.75 3.16
CA LEU A 26 -1.55 0.94 1.73
C LEU A 26 -1.36 -0.37 0.98
N LEU A 27 -2.27 -0.69 0.07
CA LEU A 27 -2.09 -1.74 -0.91
C LEU A 27 -1.65 -1.11 -2.24
N LEU A 28 -0.46 -1.47 -2.70
CA LEU A 28 0.03 -1.17 -4.02
C LEU A 28 -0.21 -2.40 -4.92
N GLU A 29 -1.20 -2.30 -5.80
CA GLU A 29 -1.54 -3.29 -6.81
C GLU A 29 -0.80 -2.98 -8.11
N LEU A 30 0.00 -3.92 -8.58
CA LEU A 30 0.73 -3.88 -9.84
C LEU A 30 0.15 -4.91 -10.80
N PHE A 31 -0.03 -4.54 -12.06
CA PHE A 31 -0.49 -5.48 -13.10
C PHE A 31 0.65 -6.26 -13.76
N GLU A 32 1.90 -5.88 -13.51
CA GLU A 32 3.09 -6.50 -14.07
C GLU A 32 3.95 -7.15 -12.97
N PRO A 33 4.68 -8.24 -13.27
CA PRO A 33 5.62 -8.85 -12.35
C PRO A 33 6.68 -7.85 -11.84
N VAL A 34 7.00 -7.94 -10.55
CA VAL A 34 8.01 -7.08 -9.91
C VAL A 34 9.29 -7.85 -9.64
N ALA A 35 10.43 -7.31 -10.10
CA ALA A 35 11.74 -7.94 -9.89
C ALA A 35 12.27 -7.75 -8.45
N ALA A 36 12.00 -6.61 -7.83
CA ALA A 36 12.49 -6.25 -6.50
C ALA A 36 11.34 -5.75 -5.58
N PRO A 37 10.45 -6.67 -5.14
CA PRO A 37 9.23 -6.30 -4.40
C PRO A 37 9.53 -5.53 -3.11
N ALA A 38 10.48 -6.00 -2.30
CA ALA A 38 10.84 -5.38 -1.03
C ALA A 38 11.40 -3.95 -1.23
N LEU A 39 12.27 -3.76 -2.23
CA LEU A 39 12.82 -2.44 -2.55
C LEU A 39 11.73 -1.48 -3.03
N LEU A 40 10.81 -1.96 -3.85
CA LEU A 40 9.70 -1.14 -4.33
C LEU A 40 8.78 -0.71 -3.18
N ALA A 41 8.37 -1.66 -2.33
CA ALA A 41 7.54 -1.38 -1.17
C ALA A 41 8.21 -0.38 -0.20
N ALA A 42 9.50 -0.59 0.11
CA ALA A 42 10.26 0.31 0.97
C ALA A 42 10.39 1.73 0.38
N ARG A 43 10.68 1.85 -0.93
CA ARG A 43 10.74 3.15 -1.60
C ARG A 43 9.39 3.86 -1.61
N PHE A 44 8.31 3.12 -1.87
CA PHE A 44 6.96 3.68 -1.86
C PHE A 44 6.56 4.15 -0.46
N SER A 45 6.79 3.32 0.56
CA SER A 45 6.55 3.66 1.97
C SER A 45 7.30 4.94 2.37
N ALA A 46 8.59 5.04 2.04
CA ALA A 46 9.39 6.23 2.36
C ALA A 46 8.89 7.50 1.64
N LEU A 47 8.46 7.38 0.38
CA LEU A 47 7.89 8.51 -0.38
C LEU A 47 6.58 9.01 0.22
N VAL A 48 5.65 8.09 0.52
CA VAL A 48 4.35 8.46 1.10
C VAL A 48 4.54 8.97 2.53
N SER A 49 5.38 8.33 3.33
CA SER A 49 5.69 8.77 4.70
C SER A 49 6.21 10.22 4.72
N ARG A 50 7.11 10.56 3.79
CA ARG A 50 7.62 11.94 3.65
C ARG A 50 6.51 12.94 3.31
N GLN A 51 5.58 12.56 2.42
CA GLN A 51 4.46 13.41 2.05
C GLN A 51 3.44 13.56 3.19
N MET A 52 3.33 12.55 4.04
CA MET A 52 2.49 12.51 5.24
C MET A 52 3.22 13.07 6.48
N GLN A 53 4.18 13.99 6.30
CA GLN A 53 4.92 14.66 7.39
C GLN A 53 5.65 13.70 8.35
N GLY A 54 6.15 12.58 7.84
CA GLY A 54 6.90 11.58 8.61
C GLY A 54 6.03 10.55 9.34
N ARG A 55 4.72 10.50 9.05
CA ARG A 55 3.85 9.43 9.55
C ARG A 55 4.28 8.08 8.96
N LYS A 56 4.25 7.03 9.78
CA LYS A 56 4.56 5.67 9.32
C LYS A 56 3.48 5.17 8.36
N VAL A 57 3.91 4.53 7.29
CA VAL A 57 3.05 3.99 6.25
C VAL A 57 3.52 2.57 5.95
N ASP A 58 2.67 1.60 6.19
CA ASP A 58 2.94 0.21 5.89
C ASP A 58 2.38 -0.12 4.50
N VAL A 59 3.24 -0.63 3.62
CA VAL A 59 2.90 -0.85 2.21
C VAL A 59 2.88 -2.34 1.93
N LEU A 60 1.70 -2.84 1.59
CA LEU A 60 1.47 -4.18 1.07
C LEU A 60 1.55 -4.15 -0.45
N LEU A 61 2.24 -5.12 -1.05
CA LEU A 61 2.44 -5.19 -2.50
C LEU A 61 1.71 -6.40 -3.08
N SER A 62 0.87 -6.16 -4.10
CA SER A 62 0.25 -7.21 -4.90
C SER A 62 0.75 -7.11 -6.33
N ALA A 63 1.24 -8.23 -6.87
CA ALA A 63 1.70 -8.35 -8.24
C ALA A 63 1.52 -9.80 -8.73
N PRO A 64 1.47 -10.07 -10.05
CA PRO A 64 1.22 -11.41 -10.59
C PRO A 64 2.21 -12.49 -10.13
N ASN A 65 3.46 -12.09 -9.82
CA ASN A 65 4.51 -12.98 -9.36
C ASN A 65 4.65 -13.07 -7.83
N LEU A 66 3.71 -12.49 -7.08
CA LEU A 66 3.70 -12.52 -5.62
C LEU A 66 2.56 -13.38 -5.10
N LEU A 67 2.78 -14.01 -3.94
CA LEU A 67 1.76 -14.80 -3.28
C LEU A 67 0.64 -13.92 -2.75
N ARG A 68 -0.60 -14.26 -3.11
CA ARG A 68 -1.79 -13.66 -2.52
C ARG A 68 -2.05 -14.26 -1.14
N LEU A 69 -1.76 -13.47 -0.11
CA LEU A 69 -2.07 -13.74 1.30
C LEU A 69 -3.48 -13.21 1.69
N PRO A 70 -4.11 -13.74 2.75
CA PRO A 70 -5.44 -13.28 3.22
C PRO A 70 -5.56 -11.78 3.49
N ILE A 71 -4.46 -11.12 3.89
CA ILE A 71 -4.44 -9.66 4.08
C ILE A 71 -4.69 -8.89 2.78
N HIS A 72 -4.34 -9.45 1.62
CA HIS A 72 -4.70 -8.85 0.33
C HIS A 72 -6.21 -8.88 0.11
N ASP A 73 -6.88 -9.97 0.51
CA ASP A 73 -8.33 -10.09 0.35
C ASP A 73 -9.04 -9.03 1.19
N ILE A 74 -8.62 -8.85 2.44
CA ILE A 74 -9.09 -7.76 3.31
C ILE A 74 -8.86 -6.40 2.63
N ALA A 75 -7.65 -6.16 2.13
CA ALA A 75 -7.30 -4.90 1.47
C ALA A 75 -8.10 -4.65 0.17
N PHE A 76 -8.49 -5.69 -0.56
CA PHE A 76 -9.34 -5.56 -1.75
C PHE A 76 -10.83 -5.39 -1.41
N GLN A 77 -11.30 -5.99 -0.32
CA GLN A 77 -12.70 -5.95 0.10
C GLN A 77 -13.04 -4.67 0.87
N GLU A 78 -12.20 -4.28 1.82
CA GLU A 78 -12.43 -3.14 2.71
C GLU A 78 -11.70 -1.88 2.25
N GLY A 79 -10.67 -2.03 1.41
CA GLY A 79 -9.83 -0.93 0.99
C GLY A 79 -10.50 0.00 -0.02
N GLN A 80 -10.34 1.30 0.19
CA GLN A 80 -10.79 2.35 -0.72
C GLN A 80 -9.71 2.68 -1.74
N LEU A 81 -10.08 2.69 -3.03
CA LEU A 81 -9.18 3.10 -4.11
C LEU A 81 -8.93 4.61 -4.03
N LEU A 82 -7.65 5.00 -4.13
CA LEU A 82 -7.20 6.39 -4.23
C LEU A 82 -7.09 6.87 -5.68
#